data_AF-L0R719-F1
#
_entry.id   AF-L0R719-F1
#
_cell.length_a   1.000
_cell.length_b   1.000
_cell.length_c   1.000
_cell.angle_alpha   90.00
_cell.angle_beta   90.00
_cell.angle_gamma   90.00
#
_symmetry.space_group_name_H-M   'P 1'
#
loop_
_entity.id
_entity.type
_entity.pdbx_description
1 polymer ?
#
loop_
_entity_poly.entity_id
_entity_poly.type
_entity_poly.pdbx_seq_one_letter_code
_entity_poly.pdbx_strand_id
1 'polypeptide(L)'
;MIDLLIWIGKTCLILILFNFLFPPILHKLTCNNWIKFPLFICLGIGAGIFMAWMTYVPYFLLFIWIFLEKNTLAEMLTPEFAAKIEFMPSKPLFYISSYSYILVACLSAWFLQIEVCLTSGGEFVPFWKTLLF
;
A
#
# COMPACT_ATOMS: atom_id res chain seq x y z
N MET A 1 -18.65 12.37 13.76
CA MET A 1 -19.34 11.59 12.69
C MET A 1 -18.74 11.89 11.32
N ILE A 2 -18.58 13.17 10.95
CA ILE A 2 -17.94 13.58 9.69
C ILE A 2 -16.48 13.08 9.61
N ASP A 3 -15.69 13.21 10.68
CA ASP A 3 -14.29 12.74 10.67
C ASP A 3 -14.15 11.24 10.46
N LEU A 4 -15.07 10.46 11.03
CA LEU A 4 -15.13 9.01 10.84
C LEU A 4 -15.47 8.67 9.38
N LEU A 5 -16.42 9.37 8.76
CA LEU A 5 -16.77 9.18 7.36
C LEU A 5 -15.61 9.54 6.43
N ILE A 6 -14.90 10.63 6.71
CA ILE A 6 -13.69 11.02 5.97
C ILE A 6 -12.61 9.95 6.12
N TRP A 7 -12.41 9.44 7.34
CA TRP A 7 -11.44 8.37 7.59
C TRP A 7 -11.78 7.08 6.84
N ILE A 8 -13.06 6.67 6.83
CA ILE A 8 -13.55 5.53 6.04
C ILE A 8 -13.33 5.78 4.54
N GLY A 9 -13.68 6.96 4.04
CA GLY A 9 -13.50 7.32 2.63
C GLY A 9 -12.04 7.24 2.19
N LYS A 10 -11.11 7.78 2.99
CA LYS A 10 -9.66 7.65 2.75
C LYS A 10 -9.21 6.19 2.76
N THR A 11 -9.67 5.41 3.74
CA THR A 11 -9.38 3.97 3.86
C THR A 11 -9.81 3.21 2.61
N CYS A 12 -11.05 3.42 2.16
CA CYS A 12 -11.58 2.80 0.94
C CYS A 12 -10.78 3.21 -0.29
N LEU A 13 -10.46 4.50 -0.44
CA LEU A 13 -9.68 4.99 -1.58
C LEU A 13 -8.29 4.35 -1.63
N ILE A 14 -7.61 4.25 -0.49
CA ILE A 14 -6.30 3.57 -0.40
C ILE A 14 -6.45 2.12 -0.83
N LEU A 15 -7.40 1.37 -0.27
CA LEU A 15 -7.59 -0.04 -0.61
C LEU A 15 -7.98 -0.25 -2.08
N ILE A 16 -8.84 0.59 -2.65
CA ILE A 16 -9.22 0.50 -4.07
C ILE A 16 -7.98 0.63 -4.95
N LEU A 17 -7.16 1.66 -4.74
CA LEU A 17 -5.99 1.91 -5.57
C LEU A 17 -4.89 0.87 -5.33
N PHE A 18 -4.57 0.63 -4.06
CA PHE A 18 -3.34 -0.02 -3.64
C PHE A 18 -3.51 -1.48 -3.25
N ASN A 19 -4.74 -1.97 -3.06
CA ASN A 19 -5.02 -3.40 -2.91
C ASN A 19 -5.65 -3.99 -4.19
N PHE A 20 -6.68 -3.32 -4.74
CA PHE A 20 -7.50 -3.91 -5.81
C PHE A 20 -7.10 -3.49 -7.23
N LEU A 21 -6.47 -2.34 -7.43
CA LEU A 21 -6.14 -1.83 -8.76
C LEU A 21 -4.69 -2.10 -9.17
N PHE A 22 -3.72 -1.54 -8.45
CA PHE A 22 -2.30 -1.62 -8.85
C PHE A 22 -1.67 -3.01 -8.66
N PRO A 23 -1.88 -3.74 -7.56
CA PRO A 23 -1.23 -5.05 -7.37
C PRO A 23 -1.59 -6.07 -8.46
N PRO A 24 -2.86 -6.23 -8.89
CA PRO A 24 -3.19 -7.13 -9.99
C PRO A 24 -2.53 -6.73 -11.32
N ILE A 25 -2.43 -5.42 -11.61
CA ILE A 25 -1.74 -4.92 -12.81
C ILE A 25 -0.25 -5.30 -12.76
N LEU A 26 0.42 -5.05 -11.64
CA LEU A 26 1.82 -5.41 -11.46
C LEU A 26 2.04 -6.92 -11.50
N HIS A 27 1.17 -7.71 -10.90
CA HIS A 27 1.22 -9.16 -11.00
C HIS A 27 1.15 -9.64 -12.45
N LYS A 28 0.22 -9.08 -13.24
CA LYS A 28 0.10 -9.39 -14.67
C LYS A 28 1.34 -8.95 -15.48
N LEU A 29 1.91 -7.78 -15.17
CA LEU A 29 3.08 -7.26 -15.90
C LEU A 29 4.38 -8.02 -15.57
N THR A 30 4.54 -8.43 -14.32
CA THR A 30 5.82 -8.99 -13.81
C THR A 30 5.85 -10.51 -13.77
N CYS A 31 4.69 -11.17 -13.79
CA CYS A 31 4.56 -12.63 -13.67
C CYS A 31 5.40 -13.18 -12.48
N ASN A 32 6.33 -14.10 -12.74
CA ASN A 32 7.28 -14.68 -11.75
C ASN A 32 8.68 -14.06 -11.84
N ASN A 33 8.85 -12.95 -12.53
CA ASN A 33 10.16 -12.35 -12.69
C ASN A 33 10.59 -11.70 -11.37
N TRP A 34 11.88 -11.81 -11.04
CA TRP A 34 12.49 -11.15 -9.88
C TRP A 34 12.29 -9.64 -9.86
N ILE A 35 12.08 -9.00 -11.02
CA ILE A 35 11.73 -7.56 -11.11
C ILE A 35 10.41 -7.22 -10.41
N LYS A 36 9.57 -8.21 -10.11
CA LYS A 36 8.36 -8.06 -9.31
C LYS A 36 8.65 -7.42 -7.96
N PHE A 37 9.66 -7.92 -7.26
CA PHE A 37 9.98 -7.44 -5.92
C PHE A 37 10.29 -5.93 -5.89
N PRO A 38 11.26 -5.39 -6.66
CA PRO A 38 11.54 -3.97 -6.64
C PRO A 38 10.35 -3.10 -7.10
N LEU A 39 9.53 -3.57 -8.06
CA LEU A 39 8.34 -2.83 -8.48
C LEU A 39 7.27 -2.74 -7.37
N PHE A 40 7.07 -3.82 -6.61
CA PHE A 40 6.19 -3.82 -5.44
C PHE A 40 6.73 -2.91 -4.33
N ILE A 41 8.05 -2.85 -4.13
CA ILE A 41 8.66 -1.88 -3.19
C ILE A 41 8.41 -0.44 -3.65
N CYS A 42 8.59 -0.13 -4.94
CA CYS A 42 8.28 1.19 -5.50
C CYS A 42 6.79 1.55 -5.34
N LEU A 43 5.89 0.60 -5.57
CA LEU A 43 4.45 0.80 -5.32
C LEU A 43 4.20 1.08 -3.83
N GLY A 44 4.94 0.42 -2.94
CA GLY A 44 4.86 0.62 -1.48
C GLY A 44 5.21 2.06 -1.12
N ILE A 45 6.35 2.54 -1.60
CA ILE A 45 6.78 3.93 -1.41
C ILE A 45 5.72 4.89 -1.94
N GLY A 46 5.19 4.64 -3.15
CA GLY A 46 4.13 5.45 -3.75
C GLY A 46 2.85 5.49 -2.92
N ALA A 47 2.43 4.34 -2.37
CA ALA A 47 1.30 4.26 -1.45
C ALA A 47 1.56 5.03 -0.14
N GLY A 48 2.79 4.95 0.38
CA GLY A 48 3.24 5.71 1.55
C GLY A 48 3.15 7.22 1.35
N ILE A 49 3.67 7.70 0.22
CA ILE A 49 3.60 9.12 -0.17
C ILE A 49 2.14 9.55 -0.32
N PHE A 50 1.30 8.75 -0.97
CA PHE A 50 -0.12 9.05 -1.14
C PHE A 50 -0.86 9.14 0.20
N MET A 51 -0.60 8.21 1.13
CA MET A 51 -1.15 8.26 2.49
C MET A 51 -0.70 9.50 3.25
N ALA A 52 0.59 9.86 3.17
CA ALA A 52 1.10 11.07 3.79
C ALA A 52 0.46 12.34 3.19
N TRP A 53 0.31 12.40 1.87
CA TRP A 53 -0.37 13.50 1.17
C TRP A 53 -1.80 13.70 1.67
N MET A 54 -2.53 12.61 1.89
CA MET A 54 -3.87 12.64 2.46
C MET A 54 -3.94 12.78 3.98
N THR A 55 -2.82 12.99 4.67
CA THR A 55 -2.74 13.03 6.15
C THR A 55 -3.40 11.80 6.80
N TYR A 56 -3.13 10.63 6.25
CA TYR A 56 -3.68 9.36 6.72
C TYR A 56 -2.60 8.55 7.46
N VAL A 57 -2.90 8.15 8.69
CA VAL A 57 -2.00 7.32 9.50
C VAL A 57 -2.48 5.86 9.49
N PRO A 58 -1.66 4.89 9.05
CA PRO A 58 -2.13 3.57 8.65
C PRO A 58 -2.30 2.54 9.78
N TYR A 59 -2.48 2.95 11.05
CA TYR A 59 -2.48 2.03 12.20
C TYR A 59 -3.44 0.84 12.05
N PHE A 60 -4.72 1.11 11.78
CA PHE A 60 -5.72 0.04 11.57
C PHE A 60 -5.67 -0.53 10.14
N LEU A 61 -5.25 0.28 9.18
CA LEU A 61 -5.18 -0.12 7.78
C LEU A 61 -4.20 -1.27 7.58
N LEU A 62 -3.08 -1.30 8.29
CA LEU A 62 -2.09 -2.39 8.21
C LEU A 62 -2.75 -3.78 8.40
N PHE A 63 -3.57 -3.93 9.44
CA PHE A 63 -4.23 -5.20 9.74
C PHE A 63 -5.27 -5.58 8.70
N ILE A 64 -6.09 -4.60 8.27
CA ILE A 64 -7.10 -4.79 7.23
C ILE A 64 -6.43 -5.21 5.93
N TRP A 65 -5.34 -4.53 5.56
CA TRP A 65 -4.63 -4.75 4.32
C TRP A 65 -3.94 -6.10 4.29
N ILE A 66 -3.27 -6.51 5.38
CA ILE A 66 -2.69 -7.86 5.50
C ILE A 66 -3.78 -8.93 5.35
N PHE A 67 -4.95 -8.73 5.96
CA PHE A 67 -6.06 -9.69 5.85
C PHE A 67 -6.59 -9.80 4.41
N LEU A 68 -6.80 -8.66 3.73
CA LEU A 68 -7.25 -8.64 2.34
C LEU A 68 -6.22 -9.25 1.39
N GLU A 69 -4.94 -8.95 1.59
CA GLU A 69 -3.85 -9.50 0.79
C GLU A 69 -3.73 -11.00 0.97
N LYS A 70 -3.88 -11.50 2.21
CA LYS A 70 -3.92 -12.94 2.48
C LYS A 70 -5.03 -13.63 1.69
N ASN A 71 -6.24 -13.05 1.65
CA ASN A 71 -7.36 -13.62 0.90
C ASN A 71 -7.09 -13.58 -0.61
N THR A 72 -6.56 -12.46 -1.10
CA THR A 72 -6.18 -12.27 -2.50
C THR A 72 -5.16 -13.31 -2.95
N LEU A 73 -4.10 -13.51 -2.16
CA LEU A 73 -3.07 -14.51 -2.45
C LEU A 73 -3.62 -15.95 -2.36
N ALA A 74 -4.53 -16.23 -1.43
CA ALA A 74 -5.17 -17.54 -1.34
C ALA A 74 -5.97 -17.85 -2.61
N GLU A 75 -6.74 -16.89 -3.12
CA GLU A 75 -7.48 -17.00 -4.38
C GLU A 75 -6.53 -17.16 -5.57
N MET A 76 -5.46 -16.36 -5.64
CA MET A 76 -4.50 -16.41 -6.74
C MET A 76 -3.70 -17.72 -6.81
N LEU A 77 -3.58 -18.43 -5.69
CA LEU A 77 -2.91 -19.72 -5.60
C LEU A 77 -3.84 -20.91 -5.84
N THR A 78 -5.13 -20.68 -6.11
CA THR A 78 -6.06 -21.77 -6.44
C THR A 78 -5.75 -22.37 -7.82
N PRO A 79 -5.97 -23.68 -8.03
CA PRO A 79 -5.76 -24.33 -9.33
C PRO A 79 -6.61 -23.72 -10.45
N GLU A 80 -7.82 -23.27 -10.12
CA GLU A 80 -8.75 -22.62 -11.06
C GLU A 80 -8.21 -21.29 -11.58
N PHE A 81 -7.58 -20.52 -10.69
CA PHE A 81 -6.93 -19.27 -11.06
C PHE A 81 -5.68 -19.57 -11.90
N ALA A 82 -4.84 -20.51 -11.48
CA ALA A 82 -3.66 -20.93 -12.24
C ALA A 82 -3.99 -21.40 -13.67
N ALA A 83 -5.11 -22.11 -13.84
CA ALA A 83 -5.60 -22.54 -15.16
C ALA A 83 -6.09 -21.38 -16.03
N LYS A 84 -6.64 -20.31 -15.44
CA LYS A 84 -7.10 -19.11 -16.16
C LYS A 84 -5.98 -18.19 -16.64
N ILE A 85 -4.84 -18.18 -15.96
CA ILE A 85 -3.68 -17.32 -16.31
C ILE A 85 -2.51 -18.11 -16.89
N GLU A 86 -2.66 -19.42 -17.13
CA GLU A 86 -1.62 -20.31 -17.65
C GLU A 86 -0.29 -20.20 -16.87
N PHE A 87 -0.38 -19.95 -15.56
CA PHE A 87 0.74 -19.50 -14.76
C PHE A 87 0.71 -20.11 -13.36
N MET A 88 1.84 -20.70 -12.95
CA MET A 88 2.03 -21.22 -11.59
C MET A 88 2.99 -20.30 -10.81
N PRO A 89 2.49 -19.49 -9.86
CA PRO A 89 3.31 -18.58 -9.07
C PRO A 89 4.38 -19.29 -8.26
N SER A 90 5.58 -18.71 -8.18
CA SER A 90 6.57 -19.05 -7.15
C SER A 90 6.01 -18.52 -5.84
N LYS A 91 5.53 -19.43 -4.98
CA LYS A 91 4.93 -19.08 -3.68
C LYS A 91 5.80 -18.09 -2.90
N PRO A 92 7.12 -18.31 -2.74
CA PRO A 92 7.96 -17.39 -1.95
C PRO A 92 8.02 -15.99 -2.54
N LEU A 93 8.22 -15.85 -3.85
CA LEU A 93 8.37 -14.54 -4.48
C LEU A 93 7.07 -13.73 -4.40
N PHE A 94 5.91 -14.38 -4.61
CA PHE A 94 4.61 -13.73 -4.50
C PHE A 94 4.31 -13.28 -3.06
N TYR A 95 4.55 -14.13 -2.06
CA TYR A 95 4.34 -13.75 -0.66
C TYR A 95 5.27 -12.63 -0.22
N ILE A 96 6.57 -12.74 -0.52
CA ILE A 96 7.56 -11.75 -0.10
C ILE A 96 7.27 -10.40 -0.76
N SER A 97 7.02 -10.36 -2.07
CA SER A 97 6.74 -9.10 -2.78
C SER A 97 5.45 -8.41 -2.31
N SER A 98 4.39 -9.19 -2.06
CA SER A 98 3.09 -8.61 -1.70
C SER A 98 3.04 -8.15 -0.24
N TYR A 99 3.67 -8.87 0.69
CA TYR A 99 3.74 -8.43 2.08
C TYR A 99 4.80 -7.35 2.33
N SER A 100 5.96 -7.41 1.65
CA SER A 100 6.97 -6.35 1.78
C SER A 100 6.43 -5.01 1.31
N TYR A 101 5.61 -5.02 0.26
CA TYR A 101 4.89 -3.87 -0.25
C TYR A 101 4.05 -3.16 0.82
N ILE A 102 3.19 -3.90 1.55
CA ILE A 102 2.32 -3.34 2.59
C ILE A 102 3.16 -2.73 3.71
N LEU A 103 4.20 -3.43 4.15
CA LEU A 103 5.10 -2.93 5.19
C LEU A 103 5.80 -1.65 4.75
N VAL A 104 6.32 -1.60 3.52
CA VAL A 104 6.96 -0.40 2.96
C VAL A 104 5.95 0.75 2.88
N ALA A 105 4.72 0.50 2.44
CA ALA A 105 3.67 1.52 2.38
C ALA A 105 3.41 2.15 3.76
N CYS A 106 3.22 1.32 4.79
CA CYS A 106 2.97 1.80 6.13
C CYS A 106 4.18 2.52 6.74
N LEU A 107 5.39 1.98 6.56
CA LEU A 107 6.63 2.59 7.07
C LEU A 107 6.92 3.93 6.39
N SER A 108 6.78 4.01 5.06
CA SER A 108 6.96 5.26 4.31
C SER A 108 5.92 6.32 4.72
N ALA A 109 4.65 5.93 4.88
CA ALA A 109 3.61 6.86 5.37
C ALA A 109 3.92 7.39 6.77
N TRP A 110 4.38 6.51 7.67
CA TRP A 110 4.73 6.88 9.04
C TRP A 110 5.97 7.78 9.08
N PHE A 111 7.03 7.40 8.35
CA PHE A 111 8.28 8.16 8.28
C PHE A 111 8.06 9.58 7.77
N LEU A 112 7.22 9.75 6.75
CA LEU A 112 6.86 11.08 6.24
C LEU A 112 6.04 11.90 7.25
N GLN A 113 5.40 11.29 8.24
CA GLN A 113 4.50 12.02 9.16
C GLN A 113 5.08 12.15 10.57
N ILE A 114 6.27 11.60 10.85
CA ILE A 114 6.85 11.59 12.20
C ILE A 114 7.48 12.93 12.60
N GLU A 115 8.16 13.60 11.68
CA GLU A 115 8.77 14.90 11.93
C GLU A 115 7.74 16.01 11.67
N VAL A 116 7.54 16.87 12.68
CA VAL A 116 6.62 18.00 12.61
C VAL A 116 7.33 19.31 12.90
N CYS A 117 6.92 20.38 12.23
CA CYS A 117 7.41 21.73 12.43
C CYS A 117 6.27 22.67 12.82
N LEU A 118 6.58 23.62 13.70
CA LEU A 118 5.66 24.69 14.08
C LEU A 118 5.66 25.75 12.97
N THR A 119 4.49 26.00 12.39
CA THR A 119 4.31 27.05 11.39
C THR A 119 4.19 28.43 12.06
N SER A 120 4.36 29.50 11.29
CA SER A 120 4.15 30.89 11.76
C SER A 120 2.71 31.15 12.25
N GLY A 121 1.76 30.32 11.83
CA GLY A 121 0.37 30.33 12.30
C GLY A 121 0.12 29.56 13.61
N GLY A 122 1.15 28.94 14.19
CA GLY A 122 1.03 28.16 15.44
C GLY A 122 0.56 26.72 15.27
N GLU A 123 0.36 26.24 14.03
CA GLU A 123 -0.03 24.85 13.75
C GLU A 123 1.21 23.96 13.58
N PHE A 124 1.15 22.72 14.08
CA PHE A 124 2.15 21.69 13.80
C PHE A 124 1.81 20.94 12.52
N VAL A 125 2.69 21.00 11.53
CA VAL A 125 2.53 20.28 10.25
C VAL A 125 3.72 19.35 10.00
N PRO A 126 3.54 18.23 9.28
CA PRO A 126 4.66 17.38 8.89
C PRO A 126 5.75 18.17 8.14
N PHE A 127 7.02 17.94 8.49
CA PHE A 127 8.17 18.69 7.96
C PHE A 127 8.24 18.66 6.43
N TRP A 128 7.95 17.52 5.79
CA TRP A 128 7.96 17.46 4.33
C TRP A 128 6.95 18.42 3.68
N LYS A 129 5.84 18.76 4.36
CA LYS A 129 4.89 19.75 3.83
C LYS A 129 5.51 21.14 3.82
N THR A 130 6.33 21.48 4.82
CA THR A 130 7.00 22.79 4.86
C THR A 130 8.10 22.92 3.80
N LEU A 131 8.59 21.82 3.24
CA LEU A 131 9.57 21.85 2.14
C LEU A 131 8.93 22.11 0.76
N LEU A 132 7.61 22.09 0.65
CA LEU A 132 6.87 22.29 -0.60
C LEU A 132 6.37 23.74 -0.79
N PHE A 133 6.59 24.61 0.19
CA PHE A 133 6.16 26.01 0.21
C PHE A 133 7.34 26.91 0.58
#